data_AF-A0A5R8P2Q1-F1
#
_entry.id   AF-A0A5R8P2Q1-F1
#
_cell.length_a   1.000
_cell.length_b   1.000
_cell.length_c   1.000
_cell.angle_alpha   90.00
_cell.angle_beta   90.00
_cell.angle_gamma   90.00
#
_symmetry.space_group_name_H-M   'P 1'
#
loop_
_entity.id
_entity.type
_entity.pdbx_description
1 polymer ?
#
loop_
_entity_poly.entity_id
_entity_poly.type
_entity_poly.pdbx_seq_one_letter_code
_entity_poly.pdbx_strand_id
1 'polypeptide(L)'
;MSNPGQGASPTRLAEIHTQCGRRARESSSCLTTNQTEQYGLSRGGEMMASQDSARSNAKRAQIQQGATRVFLAEGFAGATTDAIAKAAGVSKQTLYVYYRSKEQLMVDVLDSLLSKLNRDHAVLDSDRPASTLPELRQTLTDLAYEVLEAVSGSDYLALARVIIADSPRVPEIGRLWAQTITTSVRPLVTELLERARDYELIEVADLDAATRLYVGGVLTYFLPDGIVAANGPAAAPDRERIEQIVDLFLRALTIT
;
A
#
# COMPACT_ATOMS: atom_id res chain seq x y z
N MET A 1 -3.91 -51.42 42.63
CA MET A 1 -2.86 -51.68 43.63
C MET A 1 -1.81 -50.57 43.52
N SER A 2 -1.26 -50.17 44.67
CA SER A 2 -0.63 -48.88 44.99
C SER A 2 0.75 -48.59 44.36
N ASN A 3 0.98 -47.29 44.03
CA ASN A 3 2.14 -46.33 44.12
C ASN A 3 3.58 -46.83 44.52
N PRO A 4 4.71 -46.04 44.50
CA PRO A 4 5.00 -44.64 44.06
C PRO A 4 6.43 -44.34 43.44
N GLY A 5 6.66 -43.07 43.02
CA GLY A 5 7.95 -42.32 43.08
C GLY A 5 8.95 -42.52 41.92
N GLN A 6 9.77 -41.58 41.43
CA GLN A 6 10.34 -40.26 41.81
C GLN A 6 10.75 -39.59 40.46
N GLY A 7 10.69 -38.28 40.20
CA GLY A 7 11.40 -37.19 40.86
C GLY A 7 12.62 -36.73 40.02
N ALA A 8 12.49 -35.67 39.22
CA ALA A 8 13.61 -34.81 38.80
C ALA A 8 13.11 -33.42 38.37
N SER A 9 13.70 -32.41 39.00
CA SER A 9 13.37 -30.97 38.98
C SER A 9 14.05 -30.20 37.82
N PRO A 10 13.64 -28.96 37.50
CA PRO A 10 14.03 -28.23 36.30
C PRO A 10 15.21 -27.27 36.55
N THR A 11 16.34 -27.46 35.89
CA THR A 11 17.38 -26.40 35.76
C THR A 11 18.34 -26.73 34.61
N ARG A 12 18.23 -25.98 33.51
CA ARG A 12 19.26 -25.64 32.49
C ARG A 12 18.54 -25.40 31.18
N LEU A 13 18.36 -24.12 30.82
CA LEU A 13 18.32 -23.56 29.47
C LEU A 13 18.03 -22.04 29.57
N ALA A 14 18.67 -21.39 30.55
CA ALA A 14 18.94 -19.96 30.52
C ALA A 14 20.43 -19.84 30.14
N GLU A 15 20.76 -18.86 29.30
CA GLU A 15 22.04 -18.64 28.59
C GLU A 15 22.04 -19.19 27.15
N ILE A 16 21.59 -18.37 26.18
CA ILE A 16 22.09 -18.33 24.79
C ILE A 16 21.65 -17.06 24.00
N HIS A 17 20.81 -16.15 24.51
CA HIS A 17 20.42 -14.94 23.77
C HIS A 17 20.81 -13.61 24.45
N THR A 18 22.10 -13.39 24.66
CA THR A 18 22.63 -12.05 25.00
C THR A 18 23.99 -11.80 24.35
N GLN A 19 24.08 -11.96 23.03
CA GLN A 19 25.31 -11.63 22.29
C GLN A 19 25.07 -11.29 20.81
N CYS A 20 24.18 -10.34 20.51
CA CYS A 20 24.09 -9.75 19.16
C CYS A 20 23.86 -8.24 19.22
N GLY A 21 24.77 -7.53 19.87
CA GLY A 21 24.68 -6.07 20.00
C GLY A 21 25.95 -5.48 20.58
N ARG A 22 27.08 -5.58 19.85
CA ARG A 22 28.31 -4.78 20.12
C ARG A 22 29.49 -4.95 19.14
N ARG A 23 29.26 -5.22 17.84
CA ARG A 23 30.37 -5.31 16.84
C ARG A 23 30.05 -4.65 15.50
N ALA A 24 29.69 -3.37 15.52
CA ALA A 24 29.60 -2.56 14.29
C ALA A 24 29.94 -1.09 14.54
N ARG A 25 31.07 -0.82 15.20
CA ARG A 25 31.74 0.49 15.18
C ARG A 25 33.22 0.23 15.35
N GLU A 26 33.94 0.24 14.23
CA GLU A 26 35.39 0.44 14.07
C GLU A 26 35.83 -0.28 12.80
N SER A 27 36.04 0.49 11.73
CA SER A 27 37.08 0.31 10.71
C SER A 27 36.73 1.17 9.49
N SER A 28 37.01 2.47 9.62
CA SER A 28 37.29 3.34 8.47
C SER A 28 38.81 3.44 8.33
N SER A 29 39.27 3.57 7.09
CA SER A 29 40.66 3.78 6.63
C SER A 29 41.48 2.52 6.28
N CYS A 30 41.53 2.19 4.99
CA CYS A 30 42.73 2.45 4.16
C CYS A 30 42.49 2.04 2.70
N LEU A 31 42.61 3.03 1.81
CA LEU A 31 42.66 2.87 0.37
C LEU A 31 44.05 2.38 -0.06
N THR A 32 44.11 1.36 -0.91
CA THR A 32 45.12 1.28 -1.96
C THR A 32 44.56 0.56 -3.19
N THR A 33 44.32 1.35 -4.24
CA THR A 33 44.53 1.10 -5.67
C THR A 33 45.00 -0.31 -6.05
N ASN A 34 44.25 -1.04 -6.89
CA ASN A 34 44.54 -1.20 -8.33
C ASN A 34 43.56 -2.16 -9.05
N GLN A 35 43.45 -1.97 -10.38
CA GLN A 35 42.92 -2.90 -11.40
C GLN A 35 41.40 -2.94 -11.65
N THR A 36 40.91 -2.00 -12.45
CA THR A 36 39.82 -2.30 -13.41
C THR A 36 39.98 -1.45 -14.68
N GLU A 37 41.07 -1.68 -15.41
CA GLU A 37 41.13 -1.41 -16.85
C GLU A 37 40.93 -2.73 -17.61
N GLN A 38 39.67 -3.10 -17.83
CA GLN A 38 39.23 -3.93 -18.96
C GLN A 38 37.71 -3.98 -18.96
N TYR A 39 37.10 -3.81 -20.14
CA TYR A 39 35.66 -3.67 -20.42
C TYR A 39 35.11 -2.23 -20.41
N GLY A 40 35.46 -1.48 -21.46
CA GLY A 40 34.74 -0.27 -21.90
C GLY A 40 33.37 -0.58 -22.52
N LEU A 41 32.43 -1.05 -21.71
CA LEU A 41 31.01 -1.22 -22.05
C LEU A 41 30.15 -0.95 -20.80
N SER A 42 29.85 0.30 -20.43
CA SER A 42 28.77 0.63 -19.47
C SER A 42 28.52 2.13 -19.30
N ARG A 43 28.16 2.82 -20.39
CA ARG A 43 27.49 4.14 -20.29
C ARG A 43 26.35 4.31 -21.30
N GLY A 44 26.44 3.65 -22.46
CA GLY A 44 25.36 3.61 -23.45
C GLY A 44 24.19 2.68 -23.09
N GLY A 45 24.46 1.55 -22.41
CA GLY A 45 23.44 0.57 -22.05
C GLY A 45 22.45 1.06 -20.98
N GLU A 46 22.93 1.77 -19.96
CA GLU A 46 22.09 2.34 -18.89
C GLU A 46 21.22 3.51 -19.40
N MET A 47 21.73 4.28 -20.36
CA MET A 47 21.00 5.40 -20.97
C MET A 47 19.93 4.94 -21.98
N MET A 48 20.16 3.85 -22.74
CA MET A 48 19.13 3.25 -23.60
C MET A 48 18.05 2.53 -22.78
N ALA A 49 18.42 1.75 -21.76
CA ALA A 49 17.45 1.04 -20.92
C ALA A 49 16.53 2.00 -20.14
N SER A 50 17.06 3.14 -19.68
CA SER A 50 16.26 4.18 -19.02
C SER A 50 15.32 4.92 -19.99
N GLN A 51 15.72 5.14 -21.24
CA GLN A 51 14.87 5.75 -22.27
C GLN A 51 13.74 4.82 -22.73
N ASP A 52 14.01 3.53 -22.89
CA ASP A 52 12.99 2.55 -23.25
C ASP A 52 11.96 2.36 -22.11
N SER A 53 12.42 2.38 -20.86
CA SER A 53 11.54 2.39 -19.67
C SER A 53 10.66 3.65 -19.61
N ALA A 54 11.24 4.83 -19.80
CA ALA A 54 10.50 6.09 -19.81
C ALA A 54 9.44 6.14 -20.92
N ARG A 55 9.77 5.66 -22.13
CA ARG A 55 8.85 5.58 -23.25
C ARG A 55 7.71 4.58 -23.00
N SER A 56 8.03 3.43 -22.40
CA SER A 56 7.04 2.43 -21.98
C SER A 56 6.06 3.00 -20.94
N ASN A 57 6.58 3.72 -19.93
CA ASN A 57 5.76 4.37 -18.90
C ASN A 57 4.85 5.46 -19.48
N ALA A 58 5.37 6.30 -20.38
CA ALA A 58 4.57 7.29 -21.09
C ALA A 58 3.44 6.63 -21.90
N LYS A 59 3.71 5.47 -22.52
CA LYS A 59 2.68 4.72 -23.25
C LYS A 59 1.62 4.11 -22.33
N ARG A 60 2.02 3.57 -21.16
CA ARG A 60 1.08 3.09 -20.13
C ARG A 60 0.16 4.21 -19.65
N ALA A 61 0.73 5.37 -19.31
CA ALA A 61 -0.03 6.54 -18.88
C ALA A 61 -1.02 7.01 -19.95
N GLN A 62 -0.61 7.01 -21.22
CA GLN A 62 -1.50 7.34 -22.34
C GLN A 62 -2.69 6.37 -22.44
N ILE A 63 -2.45 5.07 -22.31
CA ILE A 63 -3.50 4.05 -22.33
C ILE A 63 -4.43 4.20 -21.12
N GLN A 64 -3.87 4.39 -19.92
CA GLN A 64 -4.64 4.61 -18.69
C GLN A 64 -5.55 5.83 -18.81
N GLN A 65 -5.06 6.97 -19.30
CA GLN A 65 -5.89 8.15 -19.52
C GLN A 65 -7.05 7.92 -20.51
N GLY A 66 -6.80 7.19 -21.59
CA GLY A 66 -7.86 6.80 -22.53
C GLY A 66 -8.88 5.89 -21.88
N ALA A 67 -8.42 4.92 -21.09
CA ALA A 67 -9.26 3.99 -20.36
C ALA A 67 -10.13 4.68 -19.30
N THR A 68 -9.56 5.59 -18.50
CA THR A 68 -10.30 6.40 -17.52
C THR A 68 -11.49 7.09 -18.18
N ARG A 69 -11.28 7.78 -19.30
CA ARG A 69 -12.36 8.47 -20.02
C ARG A 69 -13.48 7.52 -20.46
N VAL A 70 -13.11 6.37 -21.03
CA VAL A 70 -14.09 5.40 -21.54
C VAL A 70 -14.85 4.75 -20.38
N PHE A 71 -14.16 4.34 -19.31
CA PHE A 71 -14.81 3.74 -18.13
C PHE A 71 -15.78 4.71 -17.44
N LEU A 72 -15.41 5.99 -17.33
CA LEU A 72 -16.30 7.00 -16.74
C LEU A 72 -17.51 7.32 -17.63
N ALA A 73 -17.37 7.21 -18.95
CA ALA A 73 -18.44 7.50 -19.90
C ALA A 73 -19.40 6.32 -20.12
N GLU A 74 -18.88 5.10 -20.18
CA GLU A 74 -19.59 3.90 -20.64
C GLU A 74 -19.81 2.85 -19.52
N GLY A 75 -19.27 3.08 -18.32
CA GLY A 75 -19.15 2.05 -17.29
C GLY A 75 -18.10 0.99 -17.63
N PHE A 76 -17.90 0.01 -16.75
CA PHE A 76 -16.97 -1.07 -17.02
C PHE A 76 -17.55 -2.03 -18.04
N ALA A 77 -18.81 -2.43 -17.89
CA ALA A 77 -19.47 -3.39 -18.77
C ALA A 77 -19.59 -2.88 -20.22
N GLY A 78 -19.93 -1.60 -20.41
CA GLY A 78 -20.06 -0.98 -21.72
C GLY A 78 -18.73 -0.70 -22.43
N ALA A 79 -17.67 -0.39 -21.67
CA ALA A 79 -16.36 -0.08 -22.23
C ALA A 79 -15.78 -1.23 -23.06
N THR A 80 -15.38 -0.94 -24.29
CA THR A 80 -14.70 -1.92 -25.17
C THR A 80 -13.21 -1.60 -25.30
N THR A 81 -12.36 -2.61 -25.52
CA THR A 81 -10.93 -2.39 -25.78
C THR A 81 -10.68 -1.54 -27.02
N ASP A 82 -11.63 -1.52 -27.96
CA ASP A 82 -11.54 -0.76 -29.20
C ASP A 82 -11.84 0.72 -28.95
N ALA A 83 -12.87 1.00 -28.14
CA ALA A 83 -13.13 2.35 -27.64
C ALA A 83 -11.94 2.88 -26.83
N ILE A 84 -11.35 2.06 -25.95
CA ILE A 84 -10.18 2.43 -25.16
C ILE A 84 -8.97 2.73 -26.05
N ALA A 85 -8.64 1.84 -27.00
CA ALA A 85 -7.52 2.04 -27.92
C ALA A 85 -7.70 3.34 -28.73
N LYS A 86 -8.91 3.58 -29.24
CA LYS A 86 -9.27 4.82 -29.95
C LYS A 86 -9.12 6.05 -29.05
N ALA A 87 -9.66 6.01 -27.83
CA ALA A 87 -9.59 7.12 -26.88
C ALA A 87 -8.16 7.41 -26.41
N ALA A 88 -7.30 6.39 -26.33
CA ALA A 88 -5.89 6.51 -26.01
C ALA A 88 -5.03 6.94 -27.21
N GLY A 89 -5.55 6.88 -28.44
CA GLY A 89 -4.76 7.16 -29.65
C GLY A 89 -3.68 6.10 -29.91
N VAL A 90 -3.97 4.84 -29.60
CA VAL A 90 -3.08 3.69 -29.85
C VAL A 90 -3.78 2.63 -30.69
N SER A 91 -3.01 1.73 -31.32
CA SER A 91 -3.62 0.59 -32.00
C SER A 91 -4.12 -0.45 -30.99
N LYS A 92 -5.10 -1.27 -31.40
CA LYS A 92 -5.58 -2.42 -30.62
C LYS A 92 -4.44 -3.37 -30.27
N GLN A 93 -3.54 -3.63 -31.23
CA GLN A 93 -2.34 -4.44 -31.01
C GLN A 93 -1.42 -3.82 -29.93
N THR A 94 -1.22 -2.50 -29.98
CA THR A 94 -0.42 -1.79 -28.97
C THR A 94 -1.06 -1.94 -27.59
N LEU A 95 -2.38 -1.78 -27.44
CA LEU A 95 -3.06 -1.96 -26.16
C LEU A 95 -2.79 -3.36 -25.57
N TYR A 96 -2.90 -4.41 -26.38
CA TYR A 96 -2.66 -5.79 -25.95
C TYR A 96 -1.20 -6.10 -25.59
N VAL A 97 -0.22 -5.30 -26.03
CA VAL A 97 1.17 -5.41 -25.55
C VAL A 97 1.27 -5.02 -24.07
N TYR A 98 0.48 -4.04 -23.61
CA TYR A 98 0.57 -3.51 -22.25
C TYR A 98 -0.42 -4.15 -21.28
N TYR A 99 -1.61 -4.52 -21.77
CA TYR A 99 -2.71 -5.03 -20.94
C TYR A 99 -3.33 -6.26 -21.56
N ARG A 100 -3.32 -7.36 -20.81
CA ARG A 100 -3.91 -8.65 -21.23
C ARG A 100 -5.43 -8.66 -21.15
N SER A 101 -6.01 -7.84 -20.29
CA SER A 101 -7.45 -7.75 -20.08
C SER A 101 -7.88 -6.33 -19.70
N LYS A 102 -9.18 -6.04 -19.87
CA LYS A 102 -9.79 -4.76 -19.51
C LYS A 102 -9.88 -4.60 -17.98
N GLU A 103 -10.03 -5.71 -17.28
CA GLU A 103 -10.04 -5.86 -15.83
C GLU A 103 -8.71 -5.42 -15.24
N GLN A 104 -7.60 -5.96 -15.75
CA GLN A 104 -6.26 -5.55 -15.32
C GLN A 104 -6.01 -4.06 -15.60
N LEU A 105 -6.46 -3.56 -16.75
CA LEU A 105 -6.34 -2.15 -17.08
C LEU A 105 -7.14 -1.26 -16.11
N MET A 106 -8.35 -1.67 -15.68
CA MET A 106 -9.13 -0.93 -14.68
C MET A 106 -8.38 -0.86 -13.33
N VAL A 107 -7.82 -1.98 -12.88
CA VAL A 107 -7.04 -2.01 -11.63
C VAL A 107 -5.82 -1.10 -11.73
N ASP A 108 -5.06 -1.19 -12.82
CA ASP A 108 -3.87 -0.36 -13.04
C ASP A 108 -4.23 1.13 -13.19
N VAL A 109 -5.42 1.46 -13.73
CA VAL A 109 -5.92 2.85 -13.76
C VAL A 109 -6.15 3.35 -12.34
N LEU A 110 -6.85 2.59 -11.49
CA LEU A 110 -7.07 2.98 -10.09
C LEU A 110 -5.74 3.12 -9.33
N ASP A 111 -4.84 2.16 -9.50
CA ASP A 111 -3.52 2.19 -8.89
C ASP A 111 -2.71 3.43 -9.33
N SER A 112 -2.82 3.80 -10.61
CA SER A 112 -2.18 5.02 -11.12
C SER A 112 -2.79 6.31 -10.55
N LEU A 113 -4.06 6.32 -10.13
CA LEU A 113 -4.66 7.46 -9.44
C LEU A 113 -4.20 7.53 -7.98
N LEU A 114 -3.95 6.36 -7.37
CA LEU A 114 -3.32 6.23 -6.06
C LEU A 114 -1.80 6.42 -6.10
N SER A 115 -1.24 6.77 -7.26
CA SER A 115 0.21 6.85 -7.46
C SER A 115 0.93 7.84 -6.53
N LYS A 116 0.25 8.75 -5.83
CA LYS A 116 0.89 9.50 -4.71
C LYS A 116 1.19 8.59 -3.51
N LEU A 117 0.29 7.64 -3.18
CA LEU A 117 0.57 6.59 -2.19
C LEU A 117 1.71 5.68 -2.64
N ASN A 118 1.72 5.30 -3.92
CA ASN A 118 2.64 4.30 -4.44
C ASN A 118 4.02 4.85 -4.85
N ARG A 119 4.12 6.07 -5.40
CA ARG A 119 5.40 6.64 -5.87
C ARG A 119 6.30 7.09 -4.74
N ASP A 120 5.72 7.52 -3.62
CA ASP A 120 6.55 8.09 -2.57
C ASP A 120 7.26 7.02 -1.77
N HIS A 121 6.86 5.74 -1.83
CA HIS A 121 7.35 4.64 -0.98
C HIS A 121 7.33 4.94 0.53
N ALA A 122 7.11 6.19 0.95
CA ALA A 122 7.02 6.67 2.30
C ALA A 122 5.83 6.02 2.98
N VAL A 123 4.68 5.86 2.31
CA VAL A 123 3.50 5.15 2.83
C VAL A 123 3.85 3.70 3.19
N LEU A 124 4.59 3.01 2.33
CA LEU A 124 4.95 1.60 2.48
C LEU A 124 6.35 1.38 3.06
N ASP A 125 6.93 2.41 3.67
CA ASP A 125 8.24 2.32 4.29
C ASP A 125 8.11 1.53 5.60
N SER A 126 8.58 0.28 5.57
CA SER A 126 8.67 -0.57 6.75
C SER A 126 9.53 0.07 7.86
N ASP A 127 10.39 1.04 7.54
CA ASP A 127 11.22 1.74 8.52
C ASP A 127 10.54 2.94 9.19
N ARG A 128 9.23 3.16 8.97
CA ARG A 128 8.50 4.24 9.65
C ARG A 128 8.66 4.16 11.17
N PRO A 129 8.89 5.28 11.88
CA PRO A 129 9.08 5.27 13.33
C PRO A 129 7.83 4.77 14.05
N ALA A 130 8.01 3.79 14.94
CA ALA A 130 6.99 3.22 15.81
C ALA A 130 7.58 2.74 17.14
N SER A 131 8.72 3.30 17.55
CA SER A 131 9.46 2.86 18.74
C SER A 131 9.00 3.56 20.02
N THR A 132 8.20 4.62 19.88
CA THR A 132 7.53 5.31 20.99
C THR A 132 6.05 5.55 20.65
N LEU A 133 5.20 5.71 21.67
CA LEU A 133 3.79 5.98 21.46
C LEU A 133 3.53 7.28 20.65
N PRO A 134 4.26 8.40 20.88
CA PRO A 134 4.13 9.58 20.03
C PRO A 134 4.53 9.34 18.56
N GLU A 135 5.57 8.56 18.30
CA GLU A 135 5.97 8.18 16.93
C GLU A 135 4.88 7.35 16.25
N LEU A 136 4.37 6.33 16.94
CA LEU A 136 3.28 5.49 16.43
C LEU A 136 2.04 6.32 16.11
N ARG A 137 1.63 7.22 17.01
CA ARG A 137 0.52 8.15 16.79
C ARG A 137 0.74 8.99 15.54
N GLN A 138 1.92 9.58 15.40
CA GLN A 138 2.26 10.43 14.27
C GLN A 138 2.22 9.63 12.96
N THR A 139 2.85 8.46 12.94
CA THR A 139 2.89 7.55 11.79
C THR A 139 1.50 7.10 11.35
N LEU A 140 0.62 6.71 12.28
CA LEU A 140 -0.77 6.37 11.97
C LEU A 140 -1.53 7.59 11.43
N THR A 141 -1.38 8.75 12.08
CA THR A 141 -2.04 10.00 11.63
C THR A 141 -1.67 10.35 10.18
N ASP A 142 -0.38 10.33 9.86
CA ASP A 142 0.10 10.67 8.52
C ASP A 142 -0.37 9.63 7.49
N LEU A 143 -0.34 8.34 7.85
CA LEU A 143 -0.88 7.27 7.00
C LEU A 143 -2.37 7.46 6.72
N ALA A 144 -3.20 7.77 7.73
CA ALA A 144 -4.62 8.01 7.52
C ALA A 144 -4.87 9.22 6.61
N TYR A 145 -4.13 10.31 6.82
CA TYR A 145 -4.21 11.51 5.99
C TYR A 145 -3.84 11.22 4.53
N GLU A 146 -2.71 10.56 4.31
CA GLU A 146 -2.23 10.18 2.96
C GLU A 146 -3.24 9.28 2.24
N VAL A 147 -3.76 8.26 2.93
CA VAL A 147 -4.77 7.34 2.36
C VAL A 147 -6.04 8.10 1.99
N LEU A 148 -6.56 8.95 2.89
CA LEU A 148 -7.78 9.72 2.66
C LEU A 148 -7.62 10.71 1.51
N GLU A 149 -6.52 11.44 1.45
CA GLU A 149 -6.21 12.35 0.34
C GLU A 149 -6.17 11.62 -1.01
N ALA A 150 -5.56 10.43 -1.05
CA ALA A 150 -5.44 9.67 -2.28
C ALA A 150 -6.78 9.12 -2.80
N VAL A 151 -7.66 8.66 -1.89
CA VAL A 151 -8.95 8.08 -2.28
C VAL A 151 -10.07 9.12 -2.45
N SER A 152 -9.88 10.35 -1.96
CA SER A 152 -10.90 11.41 -2.03
C SER A 152 -10.95 12.15 -3.37
N GLY A 153 -10.05 11.85 -4.30
CA GLY A 153 -10.03 12.44 -5.64
C GLY A 153 -11.27 12.11 -6.48
N SER A 154 -11.73 13.07 -7.29
CA SER A 154 -12.96 12.95 -8.10
C SER A 154 -12.95 11.73 -9.01
N ASP A 155 -11.84 11.50 -9.72
CA ASP A 155 -11.73 10.41 -10.71
C ASP A 155 -11.68 9.04 -10.03
N TYR A 156 -10.99 8.94 -8.88
CA TYR A 156 -10.94 7.70 -8.11
C TYR A 156 -12.34 7.33 -7.60
N LEU A 157 -13.06 8.30 -7.01
CA LEU A 157 -14.42 8.10 -6.55
C LEU A 157 -15.37 7.71 -7.68
N ALA A 158 -15.26 8.36 -8.83
CA ALA A 158 -16.11 8.07 -9.98
C ALA A 158 -15.84 6.67 -10.56
N LEU A 159 -14.57 6.24 -10.66
CA LEU A 159 -14.24 4.88 -11.07
C LEU A 159 -14.63 3.84 -10.03
N ALA A 160 -14.49 4.12 -8.74
CA ALA A 160 -14.96 3.24 -7.68
C ALA A 160 -16.49 3.01 -7.77
N ARG A 161 -17.27 4.06 -8.07
CA ARG A 161 -18.71 3.93 -8.36
C ARG A 161 -18.99 3.02 -9.55
N VAL A 162 -18.23 3.15 -10.63
CA VAL A 162 -18.33 2.27 -11.81
C VAL A 162 -18.11 0.81 -11.42
N ILE A 163 -17.08 0.52 -10.62
CA ILE A 163 -16.80 -0.84 -10.16
C ILE A 163 -17.93 -1.36 -9.27
N ILE A 164 -18.40 -0.58 -8.31
CA ILE A 164 -19.50 -0.97 -7.42
C ILE A 164 -20.75 -1.30 -8.23
N ALA A 165 -21.12 -0.41 -9.18
CA ALA A 165 -22.30 -0.58 -10.01
C ALA A 165 -22.24 -1.82 -10.92
N ASP A 166 -21.07 -2.12 -11.48
CA ASP A 166 -20.91 -3.25 -12.41
C ASP A 166 -20.51 -4.56 -11.71
N SER A 167 -20.05 -4.54 -10.47
CA SER A 167 -19.62 -5.74 -9.72
C SER A 167 -20.68 -6.86 -9.62
N PRO A 168 -22.01 -6.60 -9.55
CA PRO A 168 -22.98 -7.69 -9.57
C PRO A 168 -23.04 -8.45 -10.91
N ARG A 169 -22.72 -7.76 -12.01
CA ARG A 169 -22.70 -8.33 -13.38
C ARG A 169 -21.32 -8.84 -13.77
N VAL A 170 -20.27 -8.22 -13.24
CA VAL A 170 -18.87 -8.56 -13.46
C VAL A 170 -18.19 -8.74 -12.11
N PRO A 171 -18.35 -9.91 -11.43
CA PRO A 171 -17.82 -10.10 -10.08
C PRO A 171 -16.29 -9.97 -10.00
N GLU A 172 -15.58 -10.23 -11.09
CA GLU A 172 -14.12 -10.18 -11.16
C GLU A 172 -13.55 -8.79 -10.85
N ILE A 173 -14.14 -7.71 -11.39
CA ILE A 173 -13.65 -6.34 -11.11
C ILE A 173 -13.82 -5.96 -9.65
N GLY A 174 -14.92 -6.41 -9.01
CA GLY A 174 -15.14 -6.19 -7.58
C GLY A 174 -14.12 -6.93 -6.72
N ARG A 175 -13.79 -8.18 -7.10
CA ARG A 175 -12.76 -8.97 -6.41
C ARG A 175 -11.37 -8.35 -6.54
N LEU A 176 -10.99 -7.92 -7.75
CA LEU A 176 -9.69 -7.30 -7.99
C LEU A 176 -9.56 -5.99 -7.22
N TRP A 177 -10.59 -5.14 -7.24
CA TRP A 177 -10.59 -3.90 -6.46
C TRP A 177 -10.51 -4.14 -4.94
N ALA A 178 -11.28 -5.11 -4.42
CA ALA A 178 -11.21 -5.50 -3.00
C ALA A 178 -9.83 -6.06 -2.61
N GLN A 179 -9.16 -6.76 -3.52
CA GLN A 179 -7.79 -7.25 -3.30
C GLN A 179 -6.82 -6.08 -3.17
N THR A 180 -6.88 -5.05 -4.02
CA THR A 180 -6.01 -3.87 -3.92
C THR A 180 -6.05 -3.21 -2.53
N ILE A 181 -7.24 -3.05 -1.94
CA ILE A 181 -7.40 -2.51 -0.59
C ILE A 181 -6.77 -3.45 0.46
N THR A 182 -6.92 -4.76 0.26
CA THR A 182 -6.43 -5.79 1.19
C THR A 182 -4.92 -5.97 1.12
N THR A 183 -4.29 -5.81 -0.05
CA THR A 183 -2.87 -6.08 -0.27
C THR A 183 -1.96 -4.88 -0.05
N SER A 184 -2.51 -3.65 0.00
CA SER A 184 -1.69 -2.44 0.12
C SER A 184 -1.73 -1.81 1.52
N VAL A 185 -2.91 -1.42 2.02
CA VAL A 185 -3.00 -0.63 3.26
C VAL A 185 -2.96 -1.51 4.51
N ARG A 186 -3.62 -2.67 4.50
CA ARG A 186 -3.74 -3.53 5.69
C ARG A 186 -2.39 -4.11 6.17
N PRO A 187 -1.54 -4.68 5.30
CA PRO A 187 -0.28 -5.26 5.76
C PRO A 187 0.62 -4.24 6.45
N LEU A 188 0.65 -3.01 5.93
CA LEU A 188 1.39 -1.90 6.52
C LEU A 188 0.91 -1.56 7.95
N VAL A 189 -0.40 -1.43 8.13
CA VAL A 189 -0.97 -1.15 9.47
C VAL A 189 -0.69 -2.32 10.41
N THR A 190 -0.85 -3.56 9.94
CA THR A 190 -0.54 -4.75 10.75
C THR A 190 0.92 -4.74 11.18
N GLU A 191 1.87 -4.48 10.28
CA GLU A 191 3.29 -4.40 10.58
C GLU A 191 3.62 -3.28 11.59
N LEU A 192 2.97 -2.12 11.47
CA LEU A 192 3.11 -1.03 12.44
C LEU A 192 2.63 -1.43 13.84
N LEU A 193 1.49 -2.11 13.92
CA LEU A 193 0.93 -2.60 15.19
C LEU A 193 1.77 -3.75 15.77
N GLU A 194 2.31 -4.63 14.93
CA GLU A 194 3.25 -5.68 15.34
C GLU A 194 4.49 -5.08 15.98
N ARG A 195 5.14 -4.11 15.32
CA ARG A 195 6.32 -3.42 15.86
C ARG A 195 5.99 -2.68 17.16
N ALA A 196 4.86 -1.98 17.21
CA ALA A 196 4.44 -1.29 18.42
C ALA A 196 4.21 -2.24 19.60
N ARG A 197 3.67 -3.44 19.34
CA ARG A 197 3.52 -4.49 20.36
C ARG A 197 4.87 -5.04 20.79
N ASP A 198 5.82 -5.23 19.87
CA ASP A 198 7.17 -5.70 20.19
C ASP A 198 7.97 -4.69 21.03
N TYR A 199 7.67 -3.39 20.89
CA TYR A 199 8.16 -2.31 21.76
C TYR A 199 7.33 -2.12 23.04
N GLU A 200 6.35 -2.99 23.29
CA GLU A 200 5.46 -2.95 24.47
C GLU A 200 4.66 -1.63 24.60
N LEU A 201 4.40 -0.95 23.48
CA LEU A 201 3.66 0.32 23.46
C LEU A 201 2.14 0.14 23.49
N ILE A 202 1.66 -1.02 23.02
CA ILE A 202 0.24 -1.37 22.91
C ILE A 202 0.03 -2.82 23.34
N GLU A 203 -1.18 -3.12 23.82
CA GLU A 203 -1.63 -4.48 24.12
C GLU A 203 -2.78 -4.86 23.19
N VAL A 204 -2.49 -5.75 22.24
CA VAL A 204 -3.44 -6.16 21.20
C VAL A 204 -3.47 -7.68 21.11
N ALA A 205 -4.62 -8.26 21.47
CA ALA A 205 -4.84 -9.70 21.37
C ALA A 205 -5.04 -10.17 19.93
N ASP A 206 -5.73 -9.38 19.11
CA ASP A 206 -6.05 -9.69 17.70
C ASP A 206 -5.63 -8.53 16.80
N LEU A 207 -4.49 -8.68 16.12
CA LEU A 207 -3.95 -7.69 15.19
C LEU A 207 -4.82 -7.51 13.95
N ASP A 208 -5.46 -8.56 13.43
CA ASP A 208 -6.34 -8.42 12.26
C ASP A 208 -7.57 -7.59 12.63
N ALA A 209 -8.15 -7.83 13.81
CA ALA A 209 -9.26 -7.03 14.32
C ALA A 209 -8.86 -5.56 14.53
N ALA A 210 -7.70 -5.30 15.15
CA ALA A 210 -7.21 -3.93 15.36
C ALA A 210 -6.91 -3.20 14.03
N THR A 211 -6.27 -3.89 13.07
CA THR A 211 -6.03 -3.36 11.73
C THR A 211 -7.34 -3.03 11.02
N ARG A 212 -8.34 -3.91 11.10
CA ARG A 212 -9.67 -3.66 10.51
C ARG A 212 -10.40 -2.51 11.18
N LEU A 213 -10.30 -2.37 12.49
CA LEU A 213 -10.91 -1.26 13.23
C LEU A 213 -10.33 0.08 12.75
N TYR A 214 -9.00 0.17 12.65
CA TYR A 214 -8.31 1.35 12.15
C TYR A 214 -8.66 1.65 10.69
N VAL A 215 -8.41 0.71 9.78
CA VAL A 215 -8.62 0.90 8.34
C VAL A 215 -10.10 1.17 8.03
N GLY A 216 -11.01 0.47 8.70
CA GLY A 216 -12.45 0.68 8.56
C GLY A 216 -12.90 2.05 9.04
N GLY A 217 -12.40 2.52 10.18
CA GLY A 217 -12.68 3.85 10.70
C GLY A 217 -12.24 4.96 9.74
N VAL A 218 -11.03 4.82 9.17
CA VAL A 218 -10.50 5.76 8.15
C VAL A 218 -11.33 5.69 6.86
N LEU A 219 -11.54 4.50 6.29
CA LEU A 219 -12.24 4.35 5.01
C LEU A 219 -13.76 4.62 5.09
N THR A 220 -14.33 4.77 6.28
CA THR A 220 -15.74 5.18 6.43
C THR A 220 -15.98 6.61 5.93
N TYR A 221 -14.99 7.49 5.86
CA TYR A 221 -15.14 8.81 5.21
C TYR A 221 -15.15 8.70 3.67
N PHE A 222 -14.62 7.60 3.13
CA PHE A 222 -14.54 7.38 1.70
C PHE A 222 -15.86 6.81 1.12
N LEU A 223 -16.51 5.86 1.81
CA LEU A 223 -17.67 5.15 1.27
C LEU A 223 -18.98 5.98 1.28
N PRO A 224 -19.61 6.30 2.42
CA PRO A 224 -20.83 7.11 2.46
C PRO A 224 -20.62 8.53 1.91
N ASP A 225 -19.60 9.26 2.37
CA ASP A 225 -19.47 10.68 2.05
C ASP A 225 -18.87 10.90 0.64
N GLY A 226 -17.91 10.07 0.26
CA GLY A 226 -17.34 10.08 -1.07
C GLY A 226 -18.21 9.38 -2.09
N ILE A 227 -18.30 8.04 -2.05
CA ILE A 227 -18.93 7.25 -3.11
C ILE A 227 -20.44 7.52 -3.21
N VAL A 228 -21.16 7.66 -2.09
CA VAL A 228 -22.64 7.76 -2.12
C VAL A 228 -23.12 9.20 -2.20
N ALA A 229 -22.61 10.10 -1.35
CA ALA A 229 -23.16 11.45 -1.21
C ALA A 229 -22.57 12.49 -2.19
N ALA A 230 -21.30 12.36 -2.59
CA ALA A 230 -20.65 13.38 -3.41
C ALA A 230 -20.86 13.18 -4.92
N ASN A 231 -21.11 14.27 -5.64
CA ASN A 231 -20.98 14.37 -7.10
C ASN A 231 -19.65 15.04 -7.51
N GLY A 232 -18.61 14.88 -6.69
CA GLY A 232 -17.30 15.54 -6.78
C GLY A 232 -16.28 14.91 -5.83
N PRO A 233 -15.13 15.57 -5.56
CA PRO A 233 -14.20 15.10 -4.53
C PRO A 233 -14.91 15.01 -3.17
N ALA A 234 -14.54 14.00 -2.37
CA ALA A 234 -15.03 13.89 -1.02
C ALA A 234 -14.37 14.96 -0.14
N ALA A 235 -15.13 15.56 0.78
CA ALA A 235 -14.53 16.34 1.84
C ALA A 235 -13.83 15.36 2.80
N ALA A 236 -12.53 15.17 2.63
CA ALA A 236 -11.73 14.45 3.60
C ALA A 236 -11.84 15.15 4.96
N PRO A 237 -11.89 14.40 6.08
CA PRO A 237 -11.84 15.00 7.40
C PRO A 237 -10.55 15.83 7.53
N ASP A 238 -10.63 16.95 8.25
CA ASP A 238 -9.44 17.71 8.57
C ASP A 238 -8.45 16.88 9.42
N ARG A 239 -7.20 17.34 9.47
CA ARG A 239 -6.15 16.63 10.19
C ARG A 239 -6.45 16.50 11.68
N GLU A 240 -7.11 17.48 12.28
CA GLU A 240 -7.52 17.44 13.69
C GLU A 240 -8.49 16.28 13.96
N ARG A 241 -9.47 16.07 13.07
CA ARG A 241 -10.39 14.94 13.15
C ARG A 241 -9.67 13.61 13.01
N ILE A 242 -8.70 13.50 12.11
CA ILE A 242 -7.90 12.29 11.93
C ILE A 242 -7.10 12.00 13.21
N GLU A 243 -6.45 13.01 13.78
CA GLU A 243 -5.74 12.91 15.05
C GLU A 243 -6.64 12.40 16.18
N GLN A 244 -7.88 12.91 16.29
CA GLN A 244 -8.86 12.44 17.27
C GLN A 244 -9.22 10.96 17.07
N ILE A 245 -9.35 10.49 15.82
CA ILE A 245 -9.63 9.08 15.51
C ILE A 245 -8.45 8.20 15.93
N VAL A 246 -7.22 8.61 15.61
CA VAL A 246 -6.00 7.89 16.01
C VAL A 246 -5.86 7.85 17.53
N ASP A 247 -6.17 8.96 18.22
CA ASP A 247 -6.13 9.02 19.69
C ASP A 247 -7.16 8.07 20.33
N LEU A 248 -8.38 8.02 19.79
CA LEU A 248 -9.40 7.07 20.25
C LEU A 248 -8.98 5.63 20.00
N PHE A 249 -8.40 5.35 18.82
CA PHE A 249 -7.90 4.04 18.47
C PHE A 249 -6.78 3.60 19.42
N LEU A 250 -5.74 4.42 19.63
CA LEU A 250 -4.62 4.08 20.50
C LEU A 250 -5.06 3.88 21.96
N ARG A 251 -5.98 4.71 22.46
CA ARG A 251 -6.55 4.52 23.82
C ARG A 251 -7.25 3.17 23.99
N ALA A 252 -7.84 2.62 22.93
CA ALA A 252 -8.47 1.30 22.98
C ALA A 252 -7.44 0.16 23.02
N LEU A 253 -6.19 0.43 22.63
CA LEU A 253 -5.11 -0.56 22.59
C LEU A 253 -4.10 -0.41 23.73
N THR A 254 -4.05 0.73 24.42
CA THR A 254 -3.17 0.92 25.57
C THR A 254 -3.92 0.62 26.86
N ILE A 255 -3.45 -0.35 27.64
CA ILE A 255 -3.92 -0.52 29.02
C ILE A 255 -3.35 0.66 29.84
N THR A 256 -4.24 1.34 30.56
CA THR A 256 -3.89 2.45 31.47
C THR A 256 -3.25 1.92 32.74
#